data_AF-A0A6G1R9P9-F1
#
_entry.id   AF-A0A6G1R9P9-F1
#
_cell.length_a   1.000
_cell.length_b   1.000
_cell.length_c   1.000
_cell.angle_alpha   90.00
_cell.angle_beta   90.00
_cell.angle_gamma   90.00
#
_symmetry.space_group_name_H-M   'P 1'
#
loop_
_entity.id
_entity.type
_entity.pdbx_description
1 polymer ?
#
loop_
_entity_poly.entity_id
_entity_poly.type
_entity_poly.pdbx_seq_one_letter_code
_entity_poly.pdbx_strand_id
1 'polypeptide(L)'
;QKDGTCEVWEQPAYRQRLNRSEVVSCLPDGSTAGVVVQLAGAWYLAVAATYSAGSYGNHLGCEPSQSDEATVITVRSIDNLQSTEELGIIKRREEPLHFVDALQWGDHLFFPYYRLKAKLGKDIEPPSMAVLHQPRPSDASLTLKGHVYLDCGCRSLIVSSSLIHQGKRGWWVGVFHHSPSTKAWNATA
;
A
#
# COMPACT_ATOMS: atom_id res chain seq x y z
N GLN A 1 -17.14 3.89 13.51
CA GLN A 1 -15.80 3.28 13.64
C GLN A 1 -14.82 4.38 13.31
N LYS A 2 -14.05 4.88 14.29
CA LYS A 2 -13.36 6.17 14.13
C LYS A 2 -11.87 6.09 13.84
N ASP A 3 -11.18 4.96 14.03
CA ASP A 3 -9.70 4.98 14.11
C ASP A 3 -9.01 3.93 13.21
N GLY A 4 -9.56 3.60 12.04
CA GLY A 4 -8.87 2.69 11.10
C GLY A 4 -8.58 1.30 11.68
N THR A 5 -9.57 0.71 12.36
CA THR A 5 -9.43 -0.53 13.13
C THR A 5 -9.32 -1.78 12.27
N CYS A 6 -8.50 -2.75 12.69
CA CYS A 6 -8.46 -4.11 12.14
C CYS A 6 -8.56 -5.15 13.26
N GLU A 7 -9.28 -6.24 12.99
CA GLU A 7 -9.56 -7.31 13.93
C GLU A 7 -9.09 -8.65 13.37
N VAL A 8 -8.61 -9.52 14.26
CA VAL A 8 -8.23 -10.90 13.92
C VAL A 8 -9.24 -11.85 14.55
N TRP A 9 -9.81 -12.72 13.73
CA TRP A 9 -10.85 -13.66 14.12
C TRP A 9 -10.40 -15.10 13.88
N GLU A 10 -10.70 -16.00 14.81
CA GLU A 10 -10.49 -17.44 14.62
C GLU A 10 -11.54 -18.02 13.68
N GLN A 11 -11.10 -18.81 12.70
CA GLN A 11 -11.99 -19.60 11.87
C GLN A 11 -11.87 -21.09 12.24
N PRO A 12 -12.98 -21.84 12.29
CA PRO A 12 -14.35 -21.44 11.96
C PRO A 12 -15.16 -20.87 13.15
N ALA A 13 -14.56 -20.74 14.34
CA ALA A 13 -15.29 -20.41 15.57
C ALA A 13 -15.79 -18.95 15.66
N TYR A 14 -15.34 -18.06 14.77
CA TYR A 14 -15.60 -16.62 14.77
C TYR A 14 -15.37 -15.98 16.15
N ARG A 15 -14.29 -16.39 16.83
CA ARG A 15 -13.87 -15.78 18.09
C ARG A 15 -12.86 -14.69 17.80
N GLN A 16 -13.16 -13.46 18.21
CA GLN A 16 -12.22 -12.35 18.10
C GLN A 16 -11.00 -12.62 19.01
N ARG A 17 -9.80 -12.63 18.42
CA ARG A 17 -8.52 -12.74 19.13
C ARG A 17 -7.93 -11.39 19.47
N LEU A 18 -8.03 -10.46 18.53
CA LEU A 18 -7.33 -9.17 18.59
C LEU A 18 -8.15 -8.10 17.91
N ASN A 19 -8.05 -6.87 18.43
CA ASN A 19 -8.57 -5.66 17.83
C ASN A 19 -7.53 -4.56 18.04
N ARG A 20 -7.17 -3.84 16.98
CA ARG A 20 -6.17 -2.78 17.00
C ARG A 20 -6.59 -1.62 16.11
N SER A 21 -6.50 -0.40 16.64
CA SER A 21 -6.66 0.85 15.88
C SER A 21 -5.42 1.18 15.05
N GLU A 22 -5.58 2.13 14.13
CA GLU A 22 -4.53 2.66 13.26
C GLU A 22 -3.81 1.55 12.47
N VAL A 23 -4.55 0.52 12.04
CA VAL A 23 -4.03 -0.55 11.18
C VAL A 23 -4.32 -0.25 9.71
N VAL A 24 -5.52 0.23 9.41
CA VAL A 24 -5.97 0.59 8.05
C VAL A 24 -6.29 2.08 7.97
N SER A 25 -6.56 2.58 6.77
CA SER A 25 -7.00 3.98 6.58
C SER A 25 -8.29 4.23 7.37
N CYS A 26 -8.34 5.34 8.11
CA CYS A 26 -9.58 5.87 8.68
C CYS A 26 -10.30 6.85 7.73
N LEU A 27 -9.63 7.25 6.64
CA LEU A 27 -10.13 8.25 5.71
C LEU A 27 -11.12 7.61 4.72
N PRO A 28 -12.29 8.23 4.44
CA PRO A 28 -13.27 7.70 3.51
C PRO A 28 -12.74 7.44 2.09
N ASP A 29 -11.92 8.37 1.58
CA ASP A 29 -11.28 8.26 0.25
C ASP A 29 -9.88 7.63 0.32
N GLY A 30 -9.45 7.23 1.52
CA GLY A 30 -8.12 6.68 1.74
C GLY A 30 -8.09 5.19 1.39
N SER A 31 -7.17 4.82 0.51
CA SER A 31 -6.95 3.43 0.14
C SER A 31 -6.40 2.60 1.30
N THR A 32 -6.67 1.29 1.27
CA THR A 32 -5.98 0.29 2.08
C THR A 32 -5.83 -0.98 1.25
N ALA A 33 -4.60 -1.48 1.13
CA ALA A 33 -4.30 -2.78 0.55
C ALA A 33 -3.39 -3.55 1.51
N GLY A 34 -3.66 -4.84 1.71
CA GLY A 34 -2.90 -5.65 2.66
C GLY A 34 -2.73 -7.10 2.21
N VAL A 35 -1.59 -7.68 2.58
CA VAL A 35 -1.24 -9.08 2.30
C VAL A 35 -0.73 -9.75 3.56
N VAL A 36 -1.23 -10.95 3.83
CA VAL A 36 -0.74 -11.81 4.92
C VAL A 36 0.39 -12.67 4.39
N VAL A 37 1.53 -12.63 5.06
CA VAL A 37 2.76 -13.32 4.64
C VAL A 37 3.45 -13.97 5.82
N GLN A 38 4.21 -15.03 5.55
CA GLN A 38 5.04 -15.68 6.56
C GLN A 38 6.48 -15.16 6.45
N LEU A 39 7.01 -14.60 7.54
CA LEU A 39 8.41 -14.13 7.65
C LEU A 39 9.06 -14.82 8.86
N ALA A 40 10.26 -15.37 8.69
CA ALA A 40 10.97 -16.10 9.75
C ALA A 40 10.12 -17.14 10.51
N GLY A 41 9.15 -17.77 9.82
CA GLY A 41 8.23 -18.76 10.41
C GLY A 41 7.01 -18.19 11.13
N ALA A 42 6.90 -16.88 11.33
CA ALA A 42 5.76 -16.22 11.95
C ALA A 42 4.88 -15.49 10.91
N TRP A 43 3.62 -15.25 11.26
CA TRP A 43 2.66 -14.59 10.37
C TRP A 43 2.63 -13.08 10.58
N TYR A 44 2.73 -12.35 9.48
CA TYR A 44 2.71 -10.89 9.44
C TYR A 44 1.65 -10.41 8.45
N LEU A 45 1.12 -9.22 8.74
CA LEU A 45 0.28 -8.44 7.86
C LEU A 45 1.09 -7.23 7.38
N ALA A 46 1.37 -7.18 6.08
CA ALA A 46 1.90 -5.97 5.45
C ALA A 46 0.73 -5.14 4.92
N VAL A 47 0.62 -3.88 5.34
CA VAL A 47 -0.48 -2.97 4.99
C VAL A 47 0.10 -1.72 4.36
N ALA A 48 -0.41 -1.37 3.18
CA ALA A 48 -0.21 -0.08 2.55
C ALA A 48 -1.52 0.71 2.58
N ALA A 49 -1.51 1.91 3.14
CA ALA A 49 -2.73 2.70 3.28
C ALA A 49 -2.48 4.20 3.25
N THR A 50 -3.55 4.94 2.96
CA THR A 50 -3.57 6.40 3.03
C THR A 50 -3.98 6.84 4.44
N TYR A 51 -3.05 6.86 5.39
CA TYR A 51 -3.37 7.18 6.79
C TYR A 51 -3.63 8.67 7.05
N SER A 52 -3.08 9.56 6.22
CA SER A 52 -3.25 11.00 6.33
C SER A 52 -3.48 11.61 4.95
N ALA A 53 -4.38 12.59 4.87
CA ALA A 53 -4.51 13.44 3.69
C ALA A 53 -3.44 14.54 3.65
N GLY A 54 -2.67 14.69 4.74
CA GLY A 54 -1.70 15.78 4.95
C GLY A 54 -2.35 17.15 4.71
N SER A 55 -1.60 18.06 4.09
CA SER A 55 -2.10 19.38 3.70
C SER A 55 -3.09 19.38 2.52
N TYR A 56 -3.47 18.21 1.99
CA TYR A 56 -4.34 18.06 0.82
C TYR A 56 -5.80 17.74 1.18
N GLY A 57 -6.14 17.65 2.46
CA GLY A 57 -7.49 17.38 2.93
C GLY A 57 -7.77 18.03 4.28
N ASN A 58 -9.04 17.97 4.70
CA ASN A 58 -9.42 18.38 6.04
C ASN A 58 -9.05 17.28 7.02
N HIS A 59 -8.50 17.66 8.18
CA HIS A 59 -8.30 16.73 9.28
C HIS A 59 -9.66 16.23 9.79
N LEU A 60 -9.84 14.91 9.80
CA LEU A 60 -11.05 14.24 10.26
C LEU A 60 -10.97 13.84 11.75
N GLY A 61 -9.80 14.01 12.36
CA GLY A 61 -9.57 13.69 13.78
C GLY A 61 -9.39 12.20 14.04
N CYS A 62 -9.10 11.43 12.99
CA CYS A 62 -8.81 10.00 13.05
C CYS A 62 -7.40 9.65 12.57
N GLU A 63 -6.70 10.65 12.01
CA GLU A 63 -5.35 10.52 11.51
C GLU A 63 -4.39 10.11 12.63
N PRO A 64 -3.31 9.38 12.30
CA PRO A 64 -2.34 8.95 13.28
C PRO A 64 -1.59 10.15 13.90
N SER A 65 -0.82 9.86 14.94
CA SER A 65 0.08 10.83 15.56
C SER A 65 1.03 11.51 14.56
N GLN A 66 1.55 12.70 14.90
CA GLN A 66 2.47 13.45 14.02
C GLN A 66 3.73 12.65 13.64
N SER A 67 4.23 11.76 14.51
CA SER A 67 5.38 10.91 14.19
C SER A 67 5.10 9.92 13.06
N ASP A 68 3.84 9.54 12.87
CA ASP A 68 3.39 8.53 11.92
C ASP A 68 2.59 9.11 10.75
N GLU A 69 2.46 10.44 10.67
CA GLU A 69 1.74 11.14 9.59
C GLU A 69 2.24 10.73 8.19
N ALA A 70 3.55 10.53 8.06
CA ALA A 70 4.19 10.18 6.80
C ALA A 70 4.16 8.67 6.50
N THR A 71 3.66 7.83 7.41
CA THR A 71 3.64 6.38 7.23
C THR A 71 2.74 6.01 6.05
N VAL A 72 3.24 5.15 5.16
CA VAL A 72 2.50 4.67 3.98
C VAL A 72 2.43 3.15 3.91
N ILE A 73 3.44 2.43 4.41
CA ILE A 73 3.46 0.97 4.48
C ILE A 73 3.94 0.55 5.87
N THR A 74 3.25 -0.42 6.48
CA THR A 74 3.63 -1.02 7.76
C THR A 74 3.65 -2.54 7.66
N VAL A 75 4.56 -3.19 8.39
CA VAL A 75 4.59 -4.64 8.58
C VAL A 75 4.31 -4.93 10.05
N ARG A 76 3.32 -5.78 10.32
CA ARG A 76 2.77 -5.99 11.66
C ARG A 76 2.64 -7.47 11.95
N SER A 77 3.05 -7.92 13.14
CA SER A 77 2.77 -9.30 13.56
C SER A 77 1.26 -9.51 13.69
N ILE A 78 0.73 -10.65 13.24
CA ILE A 78 -0.70 -10.97 13.42
C ILE A 78 -1.08 -11.17 14.89
N ASP A 79 -0.10 -11.48 15.75
CA ASP A 79 -0.35 -11.71 17.18
C ASP A 79 -0.69 -10.42 17.96
N ASN A 80 -0.28 -9.25 17.47
CA ASN A 80 -0.48 -7.98 18.16
C ASN A 80 -0.84 -6.77 17.27
N LEU A 81 -0.70 -6.88 15.94
CA LEU A 81 -0.93 -5.84 14.93
C LEU A 81 -0.18 -4.52 15.21
N GLN A 82 0.91 -4.55 15.97
CA GLN A 82 1.74 -3.38 16.23
C GLN A 82 2.69 -3.13 15.06
N SER A 83 2.78 -1.88 14.62
CA SER A 83 3.84 -1.43 13.74
C SER A 83 5.08 -1.13 14.56
N THR A 84 6.24 -1.66 14.16
CA THR A 84 7.53 -1.34 14.75
C THR A 84 8.50 -0.94 13.65
N GLU A 85 9.40 0.01 13.93
CA GLU A 85 10.40 0.45 12.94
C GLU A 85 11.29 -0.70 12.47
N GLU A 86 11.57 -1.65 13.37
CA GLU A 86 12.41 -2.83 13.12
C GLU A 86 11.82 -3.79 12.06
N LEU A 87 10.49 -3.88 11.95
CA LEU A 87 9.82 -4.75 10.98
C LEU A 87 9.66 -4.12 9.59
N GLY A 88 9.90 -2.81 9.49
CA GLY A 88 9.76 -2.03 8.25
C GLY A 88 8.55 -1.11 8.31
N ILE A 89 8.80 0.16 8.63
CA ILE A 89 7.86 1.26 8.38
C ILE A 89 8.41 2.07 7.21
N ILE A 90 7.62 2.17 6.15
CA ILE A 90 7.96 3.03 5.02
C ILE A 90 7.21 4.35 5.18
N LYS A 91 7.98 5.45 5.23
CA LYS A 91 7.45 6.81 5.34
C LYS A 91 7.69 7.58 4.04
N ARG A 92 6.70 8.36 3.60
CA ARG A 92 6.77 9.28 2.45
C ARG A 92 6.03 10.57 2.82
N ARG A 93 6.73 11.71 2.76
CA ARG A 93 6.19 13.05 3.12
C ARG A 93 5.57 13.79 1.93
N GLU A 94 5.27 13.09 0.85
CA GLU A 94 4.81 13.69 -0.39
C GLU A 94 3.28 13.71 -0.47
N GLU A 95 2.75 13.88 -1.68
CA GLU A 95 1.33 13.80 -1.98
C GLU A 95 0.75 12.43 -1.51
N PRO A 96 -0.50 12.41 -1.00
CA PRO A 96 -1.13 11.18 -0.54
C PRO A 96 -1.20 10.16 -1.68
N LEU A 97 -0.87 8.91 -1.37
CA LEU A 97 -0.89 7.81 -2.33
C LEU A 97 -2.22 7.05 -2.25
N HIS A 98 -2.62 6.49 -3.38
CA HIS A 98 -3.69 5.51 -3.48
C HIS A 98 -3.09 4.15 -3.84
N PHE A 99 -3.11 3.21 -2.90
CA PHE A 99 -2.66 1.83 -3.05
C PHE A 99 -3.78 0.98 -3.61
N VAL A 100 -3.50 0.27 -4.69
CA VAL A 100 -4.50 -0.54 -5.41
C VAL A 100 -4.52 -1.97 -4.92
N ASP A 101 -3.35 -2.50 -4.54
CA ASP A 101 -3.17 -3.91 -4.22
C ASP A 101 -1.94 -4.15 -3.35
N ALA A 102 -1.85 -5.35 -2.79
CA ALA A 102 -0.72 -5.84 -2.03
C ALA A 102 -0.48 -7.30 -2.42
N LEU A 103 0.67 -7.55 -3.06
CA LEU A 103 0.95 -8.82 -3.72
C LEU A 103 2.24 -9.42 -3.17
N GLN A 104 2.26 -10.74 -2.98
CA GLN A 104 3.47 -11.48 -2.67
C GLN A 104 3.91 -12.30 -3.89
N TRP A 105 5.19 -12.20 -4.27
CA TRP A 105 5.82 -13.12 -5.19
C TRP A 105 7.22 -13.49 -4.71
N GLY A 106 7.39 -14.75 -4.33
CA GLY A 106 8.63 -15.21 -3.70
C GLY A 106 8.88 -14.48 -2.38
N ASP A 107 10.09 -13.91 -2.27
CA ASP A 107 10.60 -13.13 -1.15
C ASP A 107 10.34 -11.61 -1.29
N HIS A 108 9.49 -11.21 -2.25
CA HIS A 108 9.15 -9.82 -2.51
C HIS A 108 7.68 -9.53 -2.27
N LEU A 109 7.41 -8.32 -1.76
CA LEU A 109 6.08 -7.72 -1.71
C LEU A 109 6.00 -6.54 -2.67
N PHE A 110 4.88 -6.44 -3.35
CA PHE A 110 4.61 -5.41 -4.35
C PHE A 110 3.34 -4.66 -3.98
N PHE A 111 3.43 -3.33 -3.99
CA PHE A 111 2.30 -2.45 -3.70
C PHE A 111 2.12 -1.48 -4.87
N PRO A 112 1.26 -1.81 -5.86
CA PRO A 112 0.90 -0.88 -6.93
C PRO A 112 0.15 0.33 -6.36
N TYR A 113 0.57 1.53 -6.75
CA TYR A 113 -0.03 2.78 -6.28
C TYR A 113 0.02 3.89 -7.33
N TYR A 114 -0.76 4.93 -7.12
CA TYR A 114 -0.64 6.21 -7.83
C TYR A 114 -0.90 7.36 -6.85
N ARG A 115 -0.70 8.61 -7.29
CA ARG A 115 -0.96 9.78 -6.45
C ARG A 115 -2.47 10.09 -6.39
N LEU A 116 -3.05 10.09 -5.19
CA LEU A 116 -4.49 10.27 -4.98
C LEU A 116 -4.99 11.67 -5.38
N LYS A 117 -4.19 12.71 -5.12
CA LYS A 117 -4.54 14.12 -5.37
C LYS A 117 -3.44 14.83 -6.16
N ALA A 118 -3.13 14.33 -7.36
CA ALA A 118 -2.22 15.01 -8.27
C ALA A 118 -2.76 16.43 -8.55
N LYS A 119 -2.02 17.48 -8.15
CA LYS A 119 -2.39 18.86 -8.48
C LYS A 119 -2.43 19.03 -9.99
N LEU A 120 -3.53 19.57 -10.52
CA LEU A 120 -3.64 19.95 -11.94
C LEU A 120 -2.42 20.79 -12.34
N GLY A 121 -1.67 20.36 -13.36
CA GLY A 121 -0.60 21.14 -13.98
C GLY A 121 0.81 20.96 -13.41
N LYS A 122 1.03 20.04 -12.45
CA LYS A 122 2.39 19.57 -12.11
C LYS A 122 2.67 18.24 -12.82
N ASP A 123 3.96 17.97 -13.07
CA ASP A 123 4.46 16.68 -13.55
C ASP A 123 3.76 15.55 -12.79
N ILE A 124 2.86 14.86 -13.49
CA ILE A 124 2.11 13.75 -12.94
C ILE A 124 3.11 12.61 -12.81
N GLU A 125 3.54 12.31 -11.59
CA GLU A 125 4.33 11.10 -11.34
C GLU A 125 3.54 9.90 -11.89
N PRO A 126 4.16 9.07 -12.74
CA PRO A 126 3.48 7.93 -13.29
C PRO A 126 3.05 6.97 -12.17
N PRO A 127 1.98 6.18 -12.41
CA PRO A 127 1.67 5.07 -11.52
C PRO A 127 2.90 4.22 -11.26
N SER A 128 3.01 3.69 -10.07
CA SER A 128 4.24 3.08 -9.58
C SER A 128 3.94 1.84 -8.77
N MET A 129 4.98 1.06 -8.49
CA MET A 129 4.92 -0.08 -7.61
C MET A 129 6.04 0.01 -6.60
N ALA A 130 5.69 0.05 -5.30
CA ALA A 130 6.70 -0.07 -4.25
C ALA A 130 7.09 -1.54 -4.11
N VAL A 131 8.38 -1.80 -3.98
CA VAL A 131 8.95 -3.15 -3.89
C VAL A 131 9.66 -3.33 -2.56
N LEU A 132 9.12 -4.19 -1.71
CA LEU A 132 9.76 -4.63 -0.47
C LEU A 132 10.36 -6.02 -0.70
N HIS A 133 11.50 -6.28 -0.06
CA HIS A 133 12.21 -7.55 -0.15
C HIS A 133 12.60 -8.05 1.23
N GLN A 134 12.47 -9.36 1.44
CA GLN A 134 12.97 -10.07 2.59
C GLN A 134 14.44 -10.47 2.34
N PRO A 135 15.44 -9.83 2.97
CA PRO A 135 16.84 -10.03 2.61
C PRO A 135 17.32 -11.47 2.81
N ARG A 136 16.82 -12.15 3.84
CA ARG A 136 17.09 -13.56 4.13
C ARG A 136 15.82 -14.26 4.57
N PRO A 137 15.66 -15.57 4.29
CA PRO A 137 14.48 -16.32 4.73
C PRO A 137 14.25 -16.34 6.25
N SER A 138 15.34 -16.20 7.03
CA SER A 138 15.32 -16.12 8.49
C SER A 138 15.01 -14.73 9.03
N ASP A 139 15.00 -13.69 8.19
CA ASP A 139 14.77 -12.33 8.62
C ASP A 139 13.27 -12.08 8.76
N ALA A 140 12.87 -11.47 9.87
CA ALA A 140 11.48 -11.03 10.08
C ALA A 140 11.21 -9.63 9.49
N SER A 141 12.25 -8.93 9.01
CA SER A 141 12.15 -7.57 8.49
C SER A 141 12.11 -7.53 6.97
N LEU A 142 11.39 -6.53 6.46
CA LEU A 142 11.32 -6.23 5.03
C LEU A 142 12.03 -4.89 4.77
N THR A 143 12.81 -4.84 3.70
CA THR A 143 13.50 -3.61 3.27
C THR A 143 12.90 -3.10 1.97
N LEU A 144 12.61 -1.78 1.90
CA LEU A 144 12.25 -1.13 0.65
C LEU A 144 13.44 -1.17 -0.31
N LYS A 145 13.26 -1.85 -1.46
CA LYS A 145 14.25 -1.87 -2.55
C LYS A 145 14.12 -0.64 -3.44
N GLY A 146 12.91 -0.12 -3.56
CA GLY A 146 12.63 1.08 -4.32
C GLY A 146 11.24 1.08 -4.92
N HIS A 147 11.07 1.94 -5.91
CA HIS A 147 9.83 2.18 -6.61
C HIS A 147 10.06 1.97 -8.10
N VAL A 148 9.14 1.27 -8.77
CA VAL A 148 9.19 1.04 -10.22
C VAL A 148 8.06 1.80 -10.88
N TYR A 149 8.39 2.66 -11.84
CA TYR A 149 7.39 3.38 -12.64
C TYR A 149 6.73 2.44 -13.65
N LEU A 150 5.42 2.59 -13.82
CA LEU A 150 4.59 1.81 -14.71
C LEU A 150 4.12 2.70 -15.86
N ASP A 151 4.78 2.58 -17.01
CA ASP A 151 4.40 3.30 -18.22
C ASP A 151 3.32 2.54 -18.99
N CYS A 152 2.10 3.08 -18.98
CA CYS A 152 0.97 2.59 -19.77
C CYS A 152 0.42 3.71 -20.68
N GLY A 153 1.32 4.55 -21.21
CA GLY A 153 1.02 5.71 -22.02
C GLY A 153 0.46 6.87 -21.19
N CYS A 154 -0.60 7.53 -21.68
CA CYS A 154 -1.20 8.68 -21.00
C CYS A 154 -2.01 8.35 -19.72
N ARG A 155 -2.01 7.09 -19.28
CA ARG A 155 -2.87 6.63 -18.18
C ARG A 155 -2.17 6.79 -16.84
N SER A 156 -2.79 7.55 -15.94
CA SER A 156 -2.23 7.94 -14.65
C SER A 156 -2.88 7.27 -13.45
N LEU A 157 -3.88 6.40 -13.66
CA LEU A 157 -4.61 5.70 -12.61
C LEU A 157 -4.52 4.19 -12.83
N ILE A 158 -4.30 3.44 -11.76
CA ILE A 158 -4.46 1.99 -11.75
C ILE A 158 -5.84 1.71 -11.16
N VAL A 159 -6.68 0.98 -11.87
CA VAL A 159 -8.06 0.66 -11.46
C VAL A 159 -8.14 -0.74 -10.87
N SER A 160 -7.31 -1.66 -11.36
CA SER A 160 -7.28 -3.05 -10.91
C SER A 160 -5.89 -3.63 -11.10
N SER A 161 -5.60 -4.64 -10.31
CA SER A 161 -4.31 -5.33 -10.25
C SER A 161 -4.57 -6.82 -10.05
N SER A 162 -3.73 -7.65 -10.67
CA SER A 162 -3.75 -9.09 -10.50
C SER A 162 -2.35 -9.67 -10.72
N LEU A 163 -2.01 -10.70 -9.95
CA LEU A 163 -0.78 -11.46 -10.12
C LEU A 163 -1.09 -12.86 -10.64
N ILE A 164 -0.66 -13.13 -11.88
CA ILE A 164 -0.82 -14.41 -12.55
C ILE A 164 0.44 -15.24 -12.33
N HIS A 165 0.30 -16.33 -11.58
CA HIS A 165 1.38 -17.27 -11.33
C HIS A 165 1.46 -18.34 -12.42
N GLN A 166 2.66 -18.57 -12.96
CA GLN A 166 2.96 -19.65 -13.88
C GLN A 166 4.24 -20.39 -13.43
N GLY A 167 4.13 -21.10 -12.31
CA GLY A 167 5.26 -21.77 -11.68
C GLY A 167 6.28 -20.76 -11.14
N LYS A 168 7.52 -20.81 -11.65
CA LYS A 168 8.59 -19.85 -11.28
C LYS A 168 8.50 -18.52 -12.05
N ARG A 169 7.66 -18.45 -13.08
CA ARG A 169 7.38 -17.22 -13.82
C ARG A 169 6.02 -16.70 -13.42
N GLY A 170 5.78 -15.43 -13.69
CA GLY A 170 4.49 -14.82 -13.50
C GLY A 170 4.42 -13.49 -14.20
N TRP A 171 3.20 -12.98 -14.31
CA TRP A 171 2.93 -11.64 -14.80
C TRP A 171 2.09 -10.91 -13.80
N TRP A 172 2.53 -9.70 -13.49
CA TRP A 172 1.61 -8.72 -12.94
C TRP A 172 0.81 -8.11 -14.09
N VAL A 173 -0.50 -7.99 -13.90
CA VAL A 173 -1.42 -7.37 -14.86
C VAL A 173 -2.14 -6.24 -14.16
N GLY A 174 -1.95 -5.02 -14.67
CA GLY A 174 -2.65 -3.82 -14.21
C GLY A 174 -3.63 -3.32 -15.25
N VAL A 175 -4.82 -2.90 -14.81
CA VAL A 175 -5.79 -2.17 -15.63
C VAL A 175 -5.63 -0.70 -15.36
N PHE A 176 -5.31 0.08 -16.39
CA PHE A 176 -5.02 1.50 -16.28
C PHE A 176 -6.14 2.34 -16.88
N HIS A 177 -6.42 3.48 -16.27
CA HIS A 177 -7.40 4.44 -16.73
C HIS A 177 -6.77 5.83 -16.91
N HIS A 178 -7.28 6.57 -17.88
CA HIS A 178 -6.89 7.95 -18.12
C HIS A 178 -7.64 8.87 -17.17
N SER A 179 -6.92 9.65 -16.36
CA SER A 179 -7.56 10.71 -15.57
C SER A 179 -8.17 11.75 -16.51
N PRO A 180 -9.46 12.12 -16.42
CA PRO A 180 -10.08 13.15 -17.28
C PRO A 180 -9.39 14.52 -17.19
N SER A 181 -8.50 14.74 -16.22
CA SER A 181 -7.79 16.00 -15.99
C SER A 181 -6.61 16.28 -16.93
N THR A 182 -6.24 15.37 -17.84
CA THR A 182 -5.19 15.61 -18.83
C THR A 182 -5.74 15.75 -20.25
N LYS A 183 -5.43 16.87 -20.89
CA LYS A 183 -5.51 17.02 -22.35
C LYS A 183 -4.86 15.80 -22.99
N ALA A 184 -5.55 15.20 -23.96
CA ALA A 184 -5.03 14.12 -24.79
C ALA A 184 -3.62 14.46 -25.26
N TRP A 185 -2.65 13.61 -24.93
CA TRP A 185 -1.33 13.67 -25.53
C TRP A 185 -1.52 13.55 -27.05
N ASN A 186 -1.09 14.56 -27.81
CA ASN A 186 -1.00 14.45 -29.27
C ASN A 186 0.05 13.39 -29.59
N ALA A 187 -0.37 12.14 -29.70
CA ALA A 187 0.44 11.08 -30.27
C ALA A 187 0.54 11.36 -31.78
N THR A 188 1.65 11.96 -32.20
CA THR A 188 2.12 11.80 -33.58
C THR A 188 2.97 10.54 -33.59
N ALA A 189 2.48 9.53 -34.31
CA ALA A 189 3.23 8.35 -34.72
C ALA A 189 4.06 8.68 -35.97
#